data_AF-A0AAX1QIC4-F1
#
_entry.id   AF-A0AAX1QIC4-F1
#
_cell.length_a   1.000
_cell.length_b   1.000
_cell.length_c   1.000
_cell.angle_alpha   90.00
_cell.angle_beta   90.00
_cell.angle_gamma   90.00
#
_symmetry.space_group_name_H-M   'P 1'
#
loop_
_entity.id
_entity.type
_entity.pdbx_description
1 polymer ?
#
loop_
_entity_poly.entity_id
_entity_poly.type
_entity_poly.pdbx_seq_one_letter_code
_entity_poly.pdbx_strand_id
1 'polypeptide(L)'
;MNAAAIKEHLSMLMDLEKEIYTQNQVIASLEYKLSGLPDYRQYVKPVYQQASPHYYDDTAANVAFLCLPGAVLLFVLGLLLYDFRGFFWEIALLAFIVGIIAFFISRLNASDAQHSADVESKKRYDAALKAYNLSVEQDRLRVERERPKKLLLQGQLKTLKDAHKKTVDTLNKLYNKGVIHKKYWGLVPICSLYGYFDTGVCTQLEGHEGAYNKYDTECRLDRIISKLDQVIQRLDEIKELQQDLYEAIEESNCKVGQLIRNSERISDQLTGIQSQGAELNARIANLQTTSDINLYVNACAKRELEYMNRANRIF
;
A
#
# COMPACT_ATOMS: atom_id res chain seq x y z
N MET A 1 23.09 -41.21 22.46
CA MET A 1 23.50 -39.85 22.88
C MET A 1 23.37 -39.75 24.40
N ASN A 2 24.21 -38.93 25.05
CA ASN A 2 24.03 -38.59 26.46
C ASN A 2 23.10 -37.37 26.63
N ALA A 3 22.60 -37.14 27.85
CA ALA A 3 21.68 -36.05 28.15
C ALA A 3 22.24 -34.67 27.78
N ALA A 4 23.55 -34.46 27.98
CA ALA A 4 24.22 -33.21 27.65
C ALA A 4 24.19 -32.89 26.14
N ALA A 5 24.45 -33.88 25.28
CA ALA A 5 24.38 -33.73 23.83
C ALA A 5 22.94 -33.45 23.34
N ILE A 6 21.93 -34.06 23.99
CA ILE A 6 20.51 -33.79 23.68
C ILE A 6 20.16 -32.35 24.08
N LYS A 7 20.55 -31.93 25.29
CA LYS A 7 20.35 -30.56 25.78
C LYS A 7 20.99 -29.53 24.84
N GLU A 8 22.23 -29.75 24.42
CA GLU A 8 22.91 -28.85 23.48
C GLU A 8 22.19 -28.79 22.13
N HIS A 9 21.71 -29.92 21.63
CA HIS A 9 20.91 -29.94 20.39
C HIS A 9 19.58 -29.20 20.51
N LEU A 10 18.85 -29.41 21.61
CA LEU A 10 17.60 -28.71 21.92
C LEU A 10 17.83 -27.20 22.03
N SER A 11 18.94 -26.76 22.64
CA SER A 11 19.32 -25.35 22.69
C SER A 11 19.49 -24.74 21.30
N MET A 12 20.19 -25.44 20.39
CA MET A 12 20.39 -24.96 19.02
C MET A 12 19.07 -24.88 18.24
N LEU A 13 18.19 -25.88 18.41
CA LEU A 13 16.86 -25.87 17.80
C LEU A 13 15.99 -24.74 18.36
N MET A 14 16.01 -24.53 19.68
CA MET A 14 15.24 -23.49 20.35
C MET A 14 15.65 -22.10 19.85
N ASP A 15 16.96 -21.84 19.74
CA ASP A 15 17.47 -20.56 19.24
C ASP A 15 17.04 -20.30 17.80
N LEU A 16 17.12 -21.30 16.91
CA LEU A 16 16.73 -21.16 15.50
C LEU A 16 15.21 -20.99 15.33
N GLU A 17 14.40 -21.72 16.09
CA GLU A 17 12.93 -21.54 16.11
C GLU A 17 12.55 -20.13 16.59
N LYS A 18 13.22 -19.63 17.63
CA LYS A 18 13.07 -18.25 18.13
C LYS A 18 13.48 -17.23 17.07
N GLU A 19 14.58 -17.47 16.36
CA GLU A 19 15.03 -16.62 15.26
C GLU A 19 14.00 -16.57 14.12
N ILE A 20 13.46 -17.70 13.71
CA ILE A 20 12.41 -17.80 12.68
C ILE A 20 11.15 -17.04 13.09
N TYR A 21 10.70 -17.21 14.35
CA TYR A 21 9.59 -16.43 14.89
C TYR A 21 9.87 -14.92 14.82
N THR A 22 11.05 -14.50 15.28
CA THR A 22 11.49 -13.09 15.24
C THR A 22 11.47 -12.53 13.81
N GLN A 23 12.09 -13.25 12.87
CA GLN A 23 12.19 -12.82 11.47
C GLN A 23 10.81 -12.70 10.83
N ASN A 24 9.90 -13.65 11.07
CA ASN A 24 8.53 -13.59 10.56
C ASN A 24 7.79 -12.33 11.03
N GLN A 25 7.91 -11.99 12.31
CA GLN A 25 7.28 -10.78 12.86
C GLN A 25 7.86 -9.49 12.25
N VAL A 26 9.18 -9.42 12.09
CA VAL A 26 9.82 -8.25 11.44
C VAL A 26 9.43 -8.17 9.95
N ILE A 27 9.42 -9.29 9.22
CA ILE A 27 8.98 -9.36 7.81
C ILE A 27 7.55 -8.82 7.68
N ALA A 28 6.61 -9.34 8.49
CA ALA A 28 5.21 -8.91 8.45
C ALA A 28 5.06 -7.42 8.75
N SER A 29 5.78 -6.89 9.73
CA SER A 29 5.76 -5.47 10.06
C SER A 29 6.32 -4.58 8.93
N LEU A 30 7.41 -5.01 8.28
CA LEU A 30 7.98 -4.29 7.13
C LEU A 30 7.06 -4.34 5.91
N GLU A 31 6.42 -5.48 5.64
CA GLU A 31 5.44 -5.63 4.56
C GLU A 31 4.21 -4.76 4.78
N TYR A 32 3.68 -4.73 6.00
CA TYR A 32 2.59 -3.85 6.39
C TYR A 32 2.95 -2.38 6.12
N LYS A 33 4.15 -1.95 6.54
CA LYS A 33 4.63 -0.58 6.30
C LYS A 33 4.80 -0.27 4.81
N LEU A 34 5.34 -1.21 4.03
CA LEU A 34 5.48 -1.05 2.59
C LEU A 34 4.12 -0.95 1.88
N SER A 35 3.11 -1.69 2.35
CA SER A 35 1.75 -1.62 1.81
C SER A 35 1.08 -0.27 2.07
N GLY A 36 1.46 0.41 3.16
CA GLY A 36 0.98 1.75 3.50
C GLY A 36 1.62 2.88 2.68
N LEU A 37 2.64 2.60 1.86
CA LEU A 37 3.30 3.60 1.00
C LEU A 37 2.64 3.63 -0.38
N PRO A 38 1.80 4.64 -0.68
CA PRO A 38 0.99 4.68 -1.91
C PRO A 38 1.83 4.82 -3.17
N ASP A 39 1.37 4.18 -4.25
CA ASP A 39 1.93 4.38 -5.59
C ASP A 39 1.42 5.69 -6.24
N TYR A 40 1.96 5.99 -7.42
CA TYR A 40 1.56 7.13 -8.24
C TYR A 40 0.05 7.10 -8.51
N ARG A 41 -0.65 8.21 -8.28
CA ARG A 41 -2.08 8.30 -8.57
C ARG A 41 -2.29 8.50 -10.06
N GLN A 42 -3.29 7.81 -10.62
CA GLN A 42 -3.69 8.07 -12.00
C GLN A 42 -4.59 9.32 -12.06
N TYR A 43 -4.12 10.36 -12.73
CA TYR A 43 -4.89 11.57 -13.00
C TYR A 43 -5.43 11.52 -14.43
N VAL A 44 -6.74 11.77 -14.60
CA VAL A 44 -7.36 11.83 -15.93
C VAL A 44 -7.15 13.23 -16.50
N LYS A 45 -6.53 13.31 -17.69
CA LYS A 45 -6.33 14.57 -18.39
C LYS A 45 -7.68 15.15 -18.83
N PRO A 46 -7.97 16.44 -18.55
CA PRO A 46 -9.20 17.07 -19.00
C PRO A 46 -9.26 17.11 -20.54
N VAL A 47 -10.45 16.90 -21.09
CA VAL A 47 -10.73 16.96 -22.53
C VAL A 47 -11.44 18.28 -22.83
N TYR A 48 -11.01 18.97 -23.89
CA TYR A 48 -11.70 20.18 -24.33
C TYR A 48 -13.05 19.83 -24.94
N GLN A 49 -14.11 20.45 -24.45
CA GLN A 49 -15.46 20.29 -24.97
C GLN A 49 -15.94 21.65 -25.47
N GLN A 50 -16.08 21.75 -26.79
CA GLN A 50 -16.58 22.96 -27.44
C GLN A 50 -18.05 23.19 -27.07
N ALA A 51 -18.48 24.44 -26.93
CA ALA A 51 -19.86 24.74 -26.63
C ALA A 51 -20.76 24.29 -27.80
N SER A 52 -21.80 23.52 -27.49
CA SER A 52 -22.83 23.20 -28.48
C SER A 52 -23.74 24.42 -28.66
N PRO A 53 -24.25 24.68 -29.88
CA PRO A 53 -25.21 25.77 -30.08
C PRO A 53 -26.43 25.53 -29.21
N HIS A 54 -26.61 26.34 -28.17
CA HIS A 54 -27.82 26.31 -27.36
C HIS A 54 -28.94 26.95 -28.17
N TYR A 55 -30.09 26.27 -28.28
CA TYR A 55 -31.31 26.89 -28.80
C TYR A 55 -31.67 28.07 -27.90
N TYR A 56 -31.45 29.28 -28.41
CA TYR A 56 -31.74 30.52 -27.73
C TYR A 56 -33.20 30.91 -28.00
N ASP A 57 -33.96 31.25 -26.94
CA ASP A 57 -35.32 31.77 -27.08
C ASP A 57 -35.26 33.20 -27.60
N ASP A 58 -35.34 33.31 -28.92
CA ASP A 58 -35.09 34.55 -29.63
C ASP A 58 -36.40 35.25 -29.98
N THR A 59 -36.81 36.18 -29.11
CA THR A 59 -37.95 37.08 -29.37
C THR A 59 -37.81 37.83 -30.69
N ALA A 60 -36.58 38.16 -31.13
CA ALA A 60 -36.34 38.81 -32.42
C ALA A 60 -36.48 37.83 -33.59
N ALA A 61 -36.09 36.56 -33.44
CA ALA A 61 -36.37 35.53 -34.46
C ALA A 61 -37.86 35.29 -34.63
N ASN A 62 -38.63 35.26 -33.54
CA ASN A 62 -40.09 35.12 -33.58
C ASN A 62 -40.75 36.32 -34.26
N VAL A 63 -40.29 37.54 -33.99
CA VAL A 63 -40.75 38.77 -34.68
C VAL A 63 -40.39 38.74 -36.16
N ALA A 64 -39.17 38.33 -36.52
CA ALA A 64 -38.78 38.18 -37.93
C ALA A 64 -39.63 37.13 -38.67
N PHE A 65 -39.91 36.00 -38.01
CA PHE A 65 -40.73 34.93 -38.55
C PHE A 65 -42.20 35.33 -38.75
N LEU A 66 -42.75 36.22 -37.92
CA LEU A 66 -44.12 36.73 -38.08
C LEU A 66 -44.22 37.86 -39.11
N CYS A 67 -43.28 38.82 -39.06
CA CYS A 67 -43.34 40.03 -39.87
C CYS A 67 -42.98 39.82 -41.34
N LEU A 68 -42.00 38.95 -41.66
CA LEU A 68 -41.56 38.74 -43.05
C LEU A 68 -42.65 38.04 -43.91
N PRO A 69 -43.28 36.93 -43.48
CA PRO A 69 -44.40 36.33 -44.21
C PRO A 69 -45.64 37.23 -44.21
N GLY A 70 -45.90 37.94 -43.09
CA GLY A 70 -47.00 38.90 -42.98
C GLY A 70 -46.88 40.05 -43.97
N ALA A 71 -45.67 40.59 -44.17
CA ALA A 71 -45.42 41.64 -45.16
C ALA A 71 -45.69 41.16 -46.59
N VAL A 72 -45.28 39.93 -46.93
CA VAL A 72 -45.56 39.32 -48.25
C VAL A 72 -47.07 39.14 -48.46
N LEU A 73 -47.79 38.68 -47.44
CA LEU A 73 -49.23 38.46 -47.52
C LEU A 73 -50.00 39.77 -47.69
N LEU A 74 -49.64 40.83 -46.94
CA LEU A 74 -50.23 42.17 -47.07
C LEU A 74 -49.92 42.80 -48.43
N PHE A 75 -48.72 42.58 -48.97
CA PHE A 75 -48.34 43.02 -50.30
C PHE A 75 -49.21 42.37 -51.39
N VAL A 76 -49.44 41.05 -51.30
CA VAL A 76 -50.31 40.32 -52.22
C VAL A 76 -51.77 40.78 -52.09
N LEU A 77 -52.26 41.04 -50.87
CA LEU A 77 -53.62 41.56 -50.65
C LEU A 77 -53.82 42.94 -51.30
N GLY A 78 -52.82 43.82 -51.20
CA GLY A 78 -52.85 45.14 -51.83
C GLY A 78 -52.85 45.10 -53.36
N LEU A 79 -52.36 44.01 -53.98
CA LEU A 79 -52.49 43.79 -55.43
C LEU A 79 -53.91 43.36 -55.83
N LEU A 80 -54.61 42.64 -54.96
CA LEU A 80 -55.97 42.13 -55.22
C LEU A 80 -57.07 43.15 -54.90
N LEU A 81 -56.87 44.02 -53.90
CA LEU A 81 -57.85 45.01 -53.45
C LEU A 81 -57.45 46.43 -53.87
N TYR A 82 -57.81 46.80 -55.10
CA TYR A 82 -57.37 48.03 -55.77
C TYR A 82 -57.69 49.33 -55.01
N ASP A 83 -58.89 49.44 -54.41
CA ASP A 83 -59.34 50.64 -53.70
C ASP A 83 -58.60 50.91 -52.37
N PHE A 84 -57.98 49.89 -51.78
CA PHE A 84 -57.26 49.97 -50.50
C PHE A 84 -55.75 49.78 -50.65
N ARG A 85 -55.25 49.80 -51.89
CA ARG A 85 -53.86 49.48 -52.24
C ARG A 85 -52.81 50.29 -51.46
N GLY A 86 -53.02 51.60 -51.28
CA GLY A 86 -52.08 52.47 -50.56
C GLY A 86 -51.91 52.08 -49.09
N PHE A 87 -53.03 51.78 -48.42
CA PHE A 87 -53.05 51.39 -47.01
C PHE A 87 -52.32 50.08 -46.76
N PHE A 88 -52.54 49.06 -47.61
CA PHE A 88 -51.86 47.77 -47.47
C PHE A 88 -50.36 47.84 -47.80
N TRP A 89 -49.94 48.68 -48.75
CA TRP A 89 -48.53 48.79 -49.13
C TRP A 89 -47.69 49.48 -48.03
N GLU A 90 -48.20 50.54 -47.41
CA GLU A 90 -47.47 51.22 -46.32
C GLU A 90 -47.24 50.29 -45.11
N ILE A 91 -48.26 49.51 -44.73
CA ILE A 91 -48.15 48.55 -43.62
C ILE A 91 -47.21 47.39 -44.01
N ALA A 92 -47.28 46.88 -45.24
CA ALA A 92 -46.38 45.85 -45.73
C ALA A 92 -44.91 46.31 -45.70
N LEU A 93 -44.64 47.56 -46.10
CA LEU A 93 -43.30 48.15 -46.09
C LEU A 93 -42.76 48.27 -44.65
N LEU A 94 -43.58 48.74 -43.71
CA LEU A 94 -43.20 48.82 -42.30
C LEU A 94 -42.93 47.43 -41.70
N ALA A 95 -43.80 46.45 -41.94
CA ALA A 95 -43.63 45.08 -41.47
C ALA A 95 -42.35 44.44 -42.03
N PHE A 96 -42.02 44.71 -43.30
CA PHE A 96 -40.79 44.21 -43.93
C PHE A 96 -39.53 44.80 -43.28
N ILE A 97 -39.51 46.11 -43.03
CA ILE A 97 -38.38 46.79 -42.37
C ILE A 97 -38.17 46.24 -40.95
N VAL A 98 -39.25 46.12 -40.17
CA VAL A 98 -39.19 45.56 -38.81
C VAL A 98 -38.69 44.11 -38.83
N GLY A 99 -39.17 43.30 -39.77
CA GLY A 99 -38.73 41.92 -39.93
C GLY A 99 -37.24 41.79 -40.25
N ILE A 100 -36.69 42.64 -41.13
CA ILE A 100 -35.26 42.65 -41.46
C ILE A 100 -34.42 43.06 -40.24
N ILE A 101 -34.82 44.12 -39.53
CA ILE A 101 -34.09 44.58 -38.33
C ILE A 101 -34.07 43.48 -37.27
N ALA A 102 -35.21 42.83 -37.01
CA ALA A 102 -35.32 41.73 -36.07
C ALA A 102 -34.45 40.52 -36.49
N PHE A 103 -34.37 40.21 -37.79
CA PHE A 103 -33.50 39.15 -38.32
C PHE A 103 -32.01 39.43 -38.06
N PHE A 104 -31.54 40.66 -38.30
CA PHE A 104 -30.14 41.01 -38.05
C PHE A 104 -29.81 41.01 -36.55
N ILE A 105 -30.70 41.51 -35.69
CA ILE A 105 -30.53 41.47 -34.22
C ILE A 105 -30.43 40.03 -33.73
N SER A 106 -31.31 39.14 -34.22
CA SER A 106 -31.27 37.70 -33.93
C SER A 106 -29.90 37.08 -34.27
N ARG A 107 -29.38 37.37 -35.46
CA ARG A 107 -28.09 36.82 -35.91
C ARG A 107 -26.89 37.33 -35.12
N LEU A 108 -26.90 38.61 -34.73
CA LEU A 108 -25.85 39.20 -33.89
C LEU A 108 -25.87 38.58 -32.49
N ASN A 109 -27.05 38.49 -31.86
CA ASN A 109 -27.22 37.90 -30.54
C ASN A 109 -26.80 36.42 -30.50
N ALA A 110 -27.17 35.64 -31.52
CA ALA A 110 -26.77 34.23 -31.62
C ALA A 110 -25.24 34.07 -31.75
N SER A 111 -24.58 34.96 -32.51
CA SER A 111 -23.12 34.98 -32.65
C SER A 111 -22.44 35.34 -31.33
N ASP A 112 -22.93 36.36 -30.63
CA ASP A 112 -22.37 36.78 -29.34
C ASP A 112 -22.59 35.73 -28.23
N ALA A 113 -23.75 35.07 -28.22
CA ALA A 113 -24.05 33.97 -27.32
C ALA A 113 -23.13 32.77 -27.55
N GLN A 114 -22.87 32.42 -28.82
CA GLN A 114 -21.95 31.34 -29.16
C GLN A 114 -20.49 31.70 -28.82
N HIS A 115 -20.05 32.91 -29.15
CA HIS A 115 -18.69 33.36 -28.84
C HIS A 115 -18.45 33.42 -27.32
N SER A 116 -19.41 33.93 -26.55
CA SER A 116 -19.29 33.97 -25.08
C SER A 116 -19.27 32.57 -24.46
N ALA A 117 -20.08 31.63 -24.96
CA ALA A 117 -20.07 30.23 -24.53
C ALA A 117 -18.73 29.52 -24.85
N ASP A 118 -18.13 29.80 -26.02
CA ASP A 118 -16.82 29.26 -26.39
C ASP A 118 -15.67 29.86 -25.55
N VAL A 119 -15.75 31.16 -25.22
CA VAL A 119 -14.80 31.80 -24.29
C VAL A 119 -14.90 31.17 -22.90
N GLU A 120 -16.11 30.90 -22.42
CA GLU A 120 -16.33 30.26 -21.13
C GLU A 120 -15.85 28.82 -21.10
N SER A 121 -16.14 28.03 -22.14
CA SER A 121 -15.68 26.63 -22.26
C SER A 121 -14.15 26.54 -22.26
N LYS A 122 -13.48 27.44 -22.97
CA LYS A 122 -12.02 27.57 -22.97
C LYS A 122 -11.48 27.92 -21.58
N LYS A 123 -12.09 28.90 -20.91
CA LYS A 123 -11.69 29.29 -19.54
C LYS A 123 -11.85 28.14 -18.55
N ARG A 124 -12.93 27.36 -18.65
CA ARG A 124 -13.15 26.15 -17.82
C ARG A 124 -12.11 25.08 -18.10
N TYR A 125 -11.78 24.85 -19.37
CA TYR A 125 -10.73 23.91 -19.78
C TYR A 125 -9.35 24.34 -19.25
N ASP A 126 -8.98 25.62 -19.40
CA ASP A 126 -7.71 26.14 -18.91
C ASP A 126 -7.60 26.03 -17.37
N ALA A 127 -8.70 26.29 -16.66
CA ALA A 127 -8.78 26.10 -15.21
C ALA A 127 -8.62 24.62 -14.81
N ALA A 128 -9.30 23.72 -15.52
CA ALA A 128 -9.21 22.28 -15.30
C ALA A 128 -7.79 21.75 -15.60
N LEU A 129 -7.16 22.23 -16.67
CA LEU A 129 -5.79 21.87 -17.05
C LEU A 129 -4.79 22.36 -16.00
N LYS A 130 -4.95 23.58 -15.47
CA LYS A 130 -4.13 24.11 -14.39
C LYS A 130 -4.27 23.29 -13.11
N ALA A 131 -5.50 22.92 -12.74
CA ALA A 131 -5.76 22.06 -11.59
C ALA A 131 -5.15 20.66 -11.76
N TYR A 132 -5.28 20.08 -12.95
CA TYR A 132 -4.64 18.80 -13.32
C TYR A 132 -3.12 18.88 -13.16
N ASN A 133 -2.46 19.85 -13.78
CA ASN A 133 -1.00 20.00 -13.70
C ASN A 133 -0.53 20.20 -12.26
N LEU A 134 -1.26 20.98 -11.46
CA LEU A 134 -0.96 21.15 -10.04
C LEU A 134 -1.06 19.83 -9.26
N SER A 135 -2.11 19.05 -9.48
CA SER A 135 -2.30 17.76 -8.81
C SER A 135 -1.23 16.74 -9.20
N VAL A 136 -0.82 16.72 -10.47
CA VAL A 136 0.25 15.87 -11.00
C VAL A 136 1.60 16.22 -10.39
N GLU A 137 1.95 17.51 -10.32
CA GLU A 137 3.21 17.96 -9.70
C GLU A 137 3.22 17.73 -8.19
N GLN A 138 2.10 17.95 -7.49
CA GLN A 138 2.00 17.62 -6.08
C GLN A 138 2.17 16.12 -5.83
N ASP A 139 1.59 15.27 -6.67
CA ASP A 139 1.75 13.82 -6.57
C ASP A 139 3.20 13.39 -6.85
N ARG A 140 3.83 14.00 -7.85
CA ARG A 140 5.23 13.77 -8.18
C ARG A 140 6.14 14.11 -7.00
N LEU A 141 5.96 15.28 -6.40
CA LEU A 141 6.74 15.71 -5.22
C LEU A 141 6.50 14.83 -4.00
N ARG A 142 5.28 14.31 -3.83
CA ARG A 142 4.95 13.31 -2.79
C ARG A 142 5.71 12.01 -3.03
N VAL A 143 5.61 11.46 -4.25
CA VAL A 143 6.26 10.19 -4.62
C VAL A 143 7.78 10.29 -4.55
N GLU A 144 8.38 11.41 -4.99
CA GLU A 144 9.83 11.63 -4.89
C GLU A 144 10.32 11.64 -3.43
N ARG A 145 9.53 12.17 -2.49
CA ARG A 145 9.84 12.13 -1.05
C ARG A 145 9.75 10.73 -0.45
N GLU A 146 8.78 9.94 -0.89
CA GLU A 146 8.53 8.59 -0.35
C GLU A 146 9.40 7.51 -1.00
N ARG A 147 9.87 7.73 -2.23
CA ARG A 147 10.73 6.81 -2.99
C ARG A 147 11.96 6.31 -2.21
N PRO A 148 12.80 7.15 -1.59
CA PRO A 148 13.99 6.66 -0.87
C PRO A 148 13.62 5.76 0.31
N LYS A 149 12.55 6.09 1.03
CA LYS A 149 12.01 5.27 2.12
C LYS A 149 11.53 3.91 1.60
N LYS A 150 10.80 3.89 0.48
CA LYS A 150 10.35 2.66 -0.18
C LYS A 150 11.54 1.77 -0.59
N LEU A 151 12.58 2.34 -1.21
CA LEU A 151 13.78 1.61 -1.62
C LEU A 151 14.57 1.04 -0.43
N LEU A 152 14.73 1.82 0.65
CA LEU A 152 15.40 1.35 1.86
C LEU A 152 14.66 0.16 2.48
N LEU A 153 13.35 0.31 2.70
CA LEU A 153 12.52 -0.74 3.31
C LEU A 153 12.46 -2.00 2.44
N GLN A 154 12.39 -1.86 1.11
CA GLN A 154 12.45 -2.98 0.18
C GLN A 154 13.79 -3.74 0.27
N GLY A 155 14.91 -3.00 0.39
CA GLY A 155 16.22 -3.62 0.57
C GLY A 155 16.33 -4.35 1.91
N GLN A 156 15.86 -3.74 3.00
CA GLN A 156 15.83 -4.38 4.33
C GLN A 156 14.96 -5.65 4.31
N LEU A 157 13.78 -5.58 3.70
CA LEU A 157 12.87 -6.72 3.57
C LEU A 157 13.51 -7.85 2.77
N LYS A 158 14.19 -7.54 1.66
CA LYS A 158 14.89 -8.53 0.84
C LYS A 158 15.98 -9.24 1.66
N THR A 159 16.87 -8.48 2.30
CA THR A 159 17.94 -9.03 3.13
C THR A 159 17.39 -9.93 4.23
N LEU A 160 16.30 -9.53 4.87
CA LEU A 160 15.67 -10.31 5.93
C LEU A 160 15.00 -11.59 5.41
N LYS A 161 14.34 -11.55 4.25
CA LYS A 161 13.77 -12.75 3.60
C LYS A 161 14.85 -13.75 3.17
N ASP A 162 15.96 -13.25 2.64
CA ASP A 162 17.11 -14.10 2.25
C ASP A 162 17.75 -14.76 3.48
N ALA A 163 17.86 -14.02 4.60
CA ALA A 163 18.32 -14.55 5.88
C ALA A 163 17.36 -15.60 6.43
N HIS A 164 16.06 -15.28 6.44
CA HIS A 164 15.02 -16.17 6.93
C HIS A 164 15.03 -17.53 6.24
N LYS A 165 15.17 -17.52 4.91
CA LYS A 165 15.32 -18.75 4.14
C LYS A 165 16.52 -19.59 4.62
N LYS A 166 17.68 -18.96 4.89
CA LYS A 166 18.87 -19.66 5.40
C LYS A 166 18.66 -20.21 6.81
N THR A 167 17.99 -19.46 7.69
CA THR A 167 17.66 -19.92 9.05
C THR A 167 16.74 -21.14 8.99
N VAL A 168 15.68 -21.09 8.16
CA VAL A 168 14.77 -22.23 7.93
C VAL A 168 15.52 -23.44 7.36
N ASP A 169 16.38 -23.24 6.37
CA ASP A 169 17.18 -24.32 5.79
C ASP A 169 18.13 -24.95 6.83
N THR A 170 18.71 -24.13 7.72
CA THR A 170 19.60 -24.58 8.79
C THR A 170 18.84 -25.36 9.86
N LEU A 171 17.69 -24.85 10.31
CA LEU A 171 16.80 -25.54 11.23
C LEU A 171 16.37 -26.91 10.68
N ASN A 172 15.95 -26.94 9.41
CA ASN A 172 15.56 -28.18 8.75
C ASN A 172 16.71 -29.18 8.70
N LYS A 173 17.96 -28.75 8.45
CA LYS A 173 19.13 -29.65 8.50
C LYS A 173 19.33 -30.24 9.88
N LEU A 174 19.18 -29.44 10.95
CA LEU A 174 19.31 -29.93 12.32
C LEU A 174 18.20 -30.92 12.68
N TYR A 175 16.94 -30.59 12.36
CA TYR A 175 15.82 -31.51 12.58
C TYR A 175 15.99 -32.83 11.83
N ASN A 176 16.46 -32.79 10.59
CA ASN A 176 16.67 -33.98 9.77
C ASN A 176 17.86 -34.84 10.22
N LYS A 177 18.64 -34.44 11.24
CA LYS A 177 19.59 -35.35 11.90
C LYS A 177 18.89 -36.46 12.70
N GLY A 178 17.57 -36.38 12.91
CA GLY A 178 16.77 -37.46 13.47
C GLY A 178 16.87 -37.62 14.99
N VAL A 179 17.46 -36.63 15.68
CA VAL A 179 17.58 -36.63 17.15
C VAL A 179 16.21 -36.41 17.81
N ILE A 180 15.37 -35.54 17.24
CA ILE A 180 14.03 -35.24 17.74
C ILE A 180 12.97 -35.78 16.78
N HIS A 181 12.04 -36.59 17.29
CA HIS A 181 10.94 -37.11 16.51
C HIS A 181 10.05 -35.99 15.94
N LYS A 182 9.65 -36.11 14.67
CA LYS A 182 8.94 -35.08 13.89
C LYS A 182 7.67 -34.51 14.55
N LYS A 183 7.00 -35.33 15.37
CA LYS A 183 5.84 -34.90 16.18
C LYS A 183 6.14 -33.70 17.09
N TYR A 184 7.39 -33.58 17.56
CA TYR A 184 7.82 -32.56 18.52
C TYR A 184 8.70 -31.48 17.87
N TRP A 185 8.51 -31.23 16.57
CA TRP A 185 9.13 -30.08 15.92
C TRP A 185 8.29 -28.83 16.14
N GLY A 186 8.96 -27.68 16.18
CA GLY A 186 8.36 -26.37 16.42
C GLY A 186 8.79 -25.76 17.74
N LEU A 187 8.71 -24.43 17.82
CA LEU A 187 9.13 -23.65 18.98
C LEU A 187 8.55 -24.17 20.31
N VAL A 188 7.24 -24.42 20.37
CA VAL A 188 6.56 -24.81 21.62
C VAL A 188 7.08 -26.16 22.17
N PRO A 189 7.04 -27.28 21.41
CA PRO A 189 7.64 -28.53 21.87
C PRO A 189 9.12 -28.38 22.24
N ILE A 190 9.91 -27.67 21.42
CA ILE A 190 11.36 -27.59 21.64
C ILE A 190 11.71 -26.81 22.91
N CYS A 191 11.03 -25.70 23.20
CA CYS A 191 11.20 -24.97 24.46
C CYS A 191 10.88 -25.87 25.67
N SER A 192 9.74 -26.58 25.65
CA SER A 192 9.37 -27.48 26.75
C SER A 192 10.38 -28.62 26.94
N LEU A 193 10.78 -29.26 25.85
CA LEU A 193 11.78 -30.33 25.91
C LEU A 193 13.12 -29.80 26.44
N TYR A 194 13.57 -28.64 25.96
CA TYR A 194 14.78 -27.99 26.46
C TYR A 194 14.70 -27.77 27.98
N GLY A 195 13.61 -27.19 28.48
CA GLY A 195 13.42 -26.93 29.91
C GLY A 195 13.50 -28.18 30.79
N TYR A 196 12.96 -29.31 30.32
CA TYR A 196 13.06 -30.58 31.06
C TYR A 196 14.50 -31.09 31.18
N PHE A 197 15.31 -30.88 30.14
CA PHE A 197 16.73 -31.25 30.15
C PHE A 197 17.59 -30.22 30.90
N ASP A 198 17.23 -28.94 30.84
CA ASP A 198 17.94 -27.88 31.53
C ASP A 198 17.82 -28.01 33.06
N THR A 199 16.59 -28.27 33.53
CA THR A 199 16.27 -28.52 34.94
C THR A 199 16.72 -29.89 35.46
N GLY A 200 17.12 -30.80 34.56
CA GLY A 200 17.54 -32.16 34.91
C GLY A 200 16.40 -33.12 35.24
N VAL A 201 15.14 -32.72 35.03
CA VAL A 201 13.96 -33.58 35.22
C VAL A 201 13.96 -34.76 34.25
N CYS A 202 14.44 -34.54 33.02
CA CYS A 202 14.60 -35.60 32.02
C CYS A 202 16.05 -35.72 31.59
N THR A 203 16.50 -36.96 31.39
CA THR A 203 17.84 -37.30 30.88
C THR A 203 17.79 -38.02 29.52
N GLN A 204 16.60 -38.41 29.09
CA GLN A 204 16.33 -39.13 27.85
C GLN A 204 15.02 -38.64 27.20
N LEU A 205 14.93 -38.78 25.88
CA LEU A 205 13.76 -38.34 25.12
C LEU A 205 12.60 -39.35 25.24
N GLU A 206 12.91 -40.63 25.09
CA GLU A 206 11.96 -41.74 25.10
C GLU A 206 11.88 -42.44 26.46
N GLY A 207 10.88 -43.32 26.63
CA GLY A 207 10.66 -44.09 27.86
C GLY A 207 9.60 -43.48 28.78
N HIS A 208 9.27 -44.21 29.85
CA HIS A 208 8.21 -43.80 30.79
C HIS A 208 8.53 -42.47 31.50
N GLU A 209 9.80 -42.28 31.87
CA GLU A 209 10.33 -41.03 32.45
C GLU A 209 10.95 -40.11 31.37
N GLY A 210 10.66 -40.37 30.09
CA GLY A 210 11.20 -39.62 28.96
C GLY A 210 10.53 -38.27 28.77
N ALA A 211 11.28 -37.32 28.20
CA ALA A 211 10.79 -35.98 27.92
C ALA A 211 9.54 -35.95 27.01
N TYR A 212 9.40 -36.91 26.08
CA TYR A 212 8.22 -37.03 25.23
C TYR A 212 6.95 -37.40 26.01
N ASN A 213 7.05 -38.36 26.93
CA ASN A 213 5.91 -38.77 27.75
C ASN A 213 5.47 -37.64 28.68
N LYS A 214 6.44 -36.90 29.24
CA LYS A 214 6.18 -35.73 30.08
C LYS A 214 5.47 -34.63 29.28
N TYR A 215 5.99 -34.28 28.10
CA TYR A 215 5.37 -33.29 27.21
C TYR A 215 3.93 -33.66 26.87
N ASP A 216 3.70 -34.89 26.39
CA ASP A 216 2.37 -35.36 26.00
C ASP A 216 1.39 -35.35 27.20
N THR A 217 1.88 -35.70 28.39
CA THR A 217 1.09 -35.67 29.63
C THR A 217 0.72 -34.23 30.02
N GLU A 218 1.66 -33.30 29.97
CA GLU A 218 1.42 -31.89 30.29
C GLU A 218 0.52 -31.21 29.26
N CYS A 219 0.64 -31.56 27.96
CA CYS A 219 -0.32 -31.15 26.94
C CYS A 219 -1.74 -31.66 27.23
N ARG A 220 -1.89 -32.93 27.64
CA ARG A 220 -3.21 -33.51 27.94
C ARG A 220 -3.86 -32.90 29.18
N LEU A 221 -3.06 -32.42 30.12
CA LEU A 221 -3.51 -31.78 31.36
C LEU A 221 -3.75 -30.26 31.20
N ASP A 222 -3.73 -29.75 29.95
CA ASP A 222 -3.83 -28.32 29.63
C ASP A 222 -2.81 -27.44 30.36
N ARG A 223 -1.67 -28.03 30.75
CA ARG A 223 -0.54 -27.32 31.37
C ARG A 223 0.41 -26.72 30.34
N ILE A 224 0.30 -27.12 29.08
CA ILE A 224 1.07 -26.60 27.95
C ILE A 224 0.08 -26.11 26.89
N ILE A 225 0.18 -24.83 26.54
CA ILE A 225 -0.52 -24.29 25.36
C ILE A 225 0.28 -24.70 24.13
N SER A 226 -0.23 -25.70 23.40
CA SER A 226 0.49 -26.34 22.29
C SER A 226 0.45 -25.56 20.98
N LYS A 227 -0.41 -24.55 20.85
CA LYS A 227 -0.57 -23.74 19.64
C LYS A 227 0.02 -22.35 19.84
N LEU A 228 0.98 -21.98 18.98
CA LEU A 228 1.68 -20.69 19.04
C LEU A 228 0.73 -19.48 19.00
N ASP A 229 -0.36 -19.53 18.23
CA ASP A 229 -1.34 -18.43 18.18
C ASP A 229 -2.05 -18.19 19.53
N GLN A 230 -2.30 -19.27 20.28
CA GLN A 230 -2.92 -19.18 21.61
C GLN A 230 -1.91 -18.71 22.66
N VAL A 231 -0.65 -19.13 22.52
CA VAL A 231 0.48 -18.68 23.35
C VAL A 231 0.64 -17.16 23.24
N ILE A 232 0.57 -16.59 22.04
CA ILE A 232 0.65 -15.13 21.82
C ILE A 232 -0.53 -14.40 22.47
N GLN A 233 -1.75 -14.94 22.38
CA GLN A 233 -2.95 -14.32 22.95
C GLN A 233 -2.97 -14.33 24.48
N ARG A 234 -2.22 -15.24 25.11
CA ARG A 234 -2.24 -15.49 26.56
C ARG A 234 -0.82 -15.48 27.13
N LEU A 235 -0.02 -14.51 26.70
CA LEU A 235 1.41 -14.44 27.04
C LEU A 235 1.64 -14.38 28.57
N ASP A 236 0.75 -13.72 29.31
CA ASP A 236 0.86 -13.64 30.77
C ASP A 236 0.49 -14.98 31.45
N GLU A 237 -0.44 -15.75 30.88
CA GLU A 237 -0.87 -17.04 31.44
C GLU A 237 0.18 -18.13 31.22
N ILE A 238 0.95 -18.08 30.12
CA ILE A 238 2.02 -19.05 29.85
C ILE A 238 3.25 -18.84 30.74
N LYS A 239 3.42 -17.67 31.38
CA LYS A 239 4.62 -17.36 32.15
C LYS A 239 4.87 -18.36 33.28
N GLU A 240 3.80 -18.72 33.99
CA GLU A 240 3.83 -19.67 35.11
C GLU A 240 3.94 -21.14 34.65
N LEU A 241 3.61 -21.41 33.38
CA LEU A 241 3.46 -22.78 32.84
C LEU A 241 4.59 -23.19 31.88
N GLN A 242 5.14 -22.24 31.13
CA GLN A 242 6.08 -22.45 30.03
C GLN A 242 7.13 -21.32 30.00
N GLN A 243 7.93 -21.20 31.07
CA GLN A 243 8.88 -20.10 31.26
C GLN A 243 9.84 -19.91 30.08
N ASP A 244 10.51 -20.96 29.61
CA ASP A 244 11.47 -20.86 28.48
C ASP A 244 10.82 -20.34 27.19
N LEU A 245 9.56 -20.75 26.95
CA LEU A 245 8.79 -20.29 25.80
C LEU A 245 8.38 -18.81 25.96
N TYR A 246 7.94 -18.42 27.15
CA TYR A 246 7.61 -17.05 27.48
C TYR A 246 8.83 -16.12 27.28
N GLU A 247 9.98 -16.48 27.83
CA GLU A 247 11.23 -15.72 27.70
C GLU A 247 11.67 -15.62 26.24
N ALA A 248 11.58 -16.72 25.48
CA ALA A 248 11.91 -16.72 24.05
C ALA A 248 11.02 -15.76 23.24
N ILE A 249 9.72 -15.73 23.52
CA ILE A 249 8.76 -14.86 22.83
C ILE A 249 8.92 -13.40 23.28
N GLU A 250 9.12 -13.14 24.56
CA GLU A 250 9.32 -11.79 25.09
C GLU A 250 10.62 -11.17 24.54
N GLU A 251 11.72 -11.92 24.56
CA GLU A 251 13.00 -11.48 23.97
C GLU A 251 12.82 -11.18 22.48
N SER A 252 12.11 -12.05 21.76
CA SER A 252 11.80 -11.86 20.34
C SER A 252 10.98 -10.59 20.10
N ASN A 253 9.89 -10.39 20.84
CA ASN A 253 9.03 -9.21 20.71
C ASN A 253 9.79 -7.91 21.01
N CYS A 254 10.66 -7.92 22.03
CA CYS A 254 11.55 -6.80 22.33
C CYS A 254 12.50 -6.51 21.16
N LYS A 255 13.11 -7.56 20.59
CA LYS A 255 14.00 -7.48 19.42
C LYS A 255 13.26 -6.92 18.20
N VAL A 256 12.05 -7.42 17.91
CA VAL A 256 11.18 -6.93 16.83
C VAL A 256 10.95 -5.43 17.02
N GLY A 257 10.51 -5.02 18.21
CA GLY A 257 10.26 -3.60 18.50
C GLY A 257 11.50 -2.72 18.28
N GLN A 258 12.69 -3.18 18.68
CA GLN A 258 13.94 -2.47 18.45
C GLN A 258 14.27 -2.34 16.95
N LEU A 259 14.22 -3.45 16.21
CA LEU A 259 14.52 -3.48 14.77
C LEU A 259 13.57 -2.58 13.97
N ILE A 260 12.29 -2.60 14.32
CA ILE A 260 11.23 -1.81 13.67
C ILE A 260 11.40 -0.32 13.95
N ARG A 261 11.65 0.09 15.20
CA ARG A 261 11.91 1.51 15.55
C ARG A 261 13.18 2.03 14.91
N ASN A 262 14.22 1.22 14.83
CA ASN A 262 15.48 1.66 14.21
C ASN A 262 15.37 1.75 12.69
N SER A 263 14.62 0.83 12.05
CA SER A 263 14.26 0.94 10.63
C SER A 263 13.47 2.23 10.34
N GLU A 264 12.52 2.61 11.22
CA GLU A 264 11.80 3.89 11.12
C GLU A 264 12.73 5.08 11.25
N ARG A 265 13.57 5.11 12.28
CA ARG A 265 14.52 6.20 12.52
C ARG A 265 15.43 6.44 11.32
N ILE A 266 15.97 5.38 10.72
CA ILE A 266 16.83 5.47 9.52
C ILE A 266 16.00 5.89 8.30
N SER A 267 14.78 5.40 8.17
CA SER A 267 13.87 5.81 7.09
C SER A 267 13.51 7.30 7.18
N ASP A 268 13.31 7.83 8.38
CA ASP A 268 12.93 9.23 8.58
C ASP A 268 14.12 10.16 8.37
N GLN A 269 15.35 9.71 8.62
CA GLN A 269 16.57 10.43 8.20
C GLN A 269 16.63 10.69 6.69
N LEU A 270 15.94 9.88 5.86
CA LEU A 270 15.84 10.12 4.41
C LEU A 270 14.82 11.21 4.04
N THR A 271 13.84 11.51 4.90
CA THR A 271 12.73 12.44 4.57
C THR A 271 13.12 13.94 4.57
N GLY A 272 14.33 14.27 5.07
CA GLY A 272 14.82 15.65 5.14
C GLY A 272 15.92 16.01 4.12
N ILE A 273 16.29 15.10 3.22
CA ILE A 273 17.49 15.27 2.37
C ILE A 273 17.08 15.51 0.92
N GLN A 274 17.42 16.69 0.38
CA GLN A 274 17.29 17.03 -1.04
C GLN A 274 18.49 16.51 -1.88
N SER A 275 18.98 15.30 -1.64
CA SER A 275 20.06 14.73 -2.47
C SER A 275 19.42 14.01 -3.67
N GLN A 276 19.80 14.40 -4.88
CA GLN A 276 19.31 13.78 -6.11
C GLN A 276 20.38 12.91 -6.75
N GLY A 277 19.97 11.77 -7.31
CA GLY A 277 20.83 10.91 -8.13
C GLY A 277 21.77 9.99 -7.34
N ALA A 278 23.04 9.96 -7.73
CA ALA A 278 24.02 8.98 -7.26
C ALA A 278 24.33 9.08 -5.76
N GLU A 279 24.31 10.29 -5.18
CA GLU A 279 24.56 10.51 -3.76
C GLU A 279 23.46 9.91 -2.88
N LEU A 280 22.20 10.06 -3.26
CA LEU A 280 21.07 9.43 -2.57
C LEU A 280 21.17 7.91 -2.61
N ASN A 281 21.52 7.34 -3.77
CA ASN A 281 21.71 5.90 -3.91
C ASN A 281 22.88 5.39 -3.05
N ALA A 282 24.02 6.09 -3.04
CA ALA A 282 25.16 5.74 -2.19
C ALA A 282 24.81 5.80 -0.69
N ARG A 283 23.99 6.79 -0.30
CA ARG A 283 23.53 6.94 1.09
C ARG A 283 22.52 5.86 1.48
N ILE A 284 21.57 5.52 0.60
CA ILE A 284 20.65 4.39 0.80
C ILE A 284 21.47 3.11 0.98
N ALA A 285 22.47 2.86 0.13
CA ALA A 285 23.34 1.69 0.26
C ALA A 285 24.10 1.68 1.60
N ASN A 286 24.67 2.82 2.02
CA ASN A 286 25.32 2.93 3.32
C ASN A 286 24.36 2.62 4.48
N LEU A 287 23.16 3.21 4.46
CA LEU A 287 22.13 2.97 5.48
C LEU A 287 21.62 1.52 5.47
N GLN A 288 21.59 0.86 4.32
CA GLN A 288 21.29 -0.58 4.23
C GLN A 288 22.42 -1.41 4.85
N THR A 289 23.68 -1.03 4.66
CA THR A 289 24.82 -1.75 5.26
C THR A 289 24.95 -1.55 6.77
N THR A 290 24.63 -0.35 7.27
CA THR A 290 24.74 0.02 8.69
C THR A 290 23.45 -0.19 9.48
N SER A 291 22.39 -0.67 8.83
CA SER A 291 21.11 -0.93 9.49
C SER A 291 21.23 -2.04 10.53
N ASP A 292 20.53 -1.88 11.66
CA ASP A 292 20.41 -2.91 12.68
C ASP A 292 19.81 -4.22 12.16
N ILE A 293 18.99 -4.17 11.10
CA ILE A 293 18.50 -5.38 10.42
C ILE A 293 19.68 -6.15 9.79
N ASN A 294 20.63 -5.44 9.17
CA ASN A 294 21.79 -6.07 8.56
C ASN A 294 22.73 -6.63 9.65
N LEU A 295 22.98 -5.87 10.72
CA LEU A 295 23.74 -6.35 11.89
C LEU A 295 23.09 -7.59 12.51
N TYR A 296 21.77 -7.59 12.68
CA TYR A 296 21.00 -8.72 13.17
C TYR A 296 21.13 -9.95 12.27
N VAL A 297 20.92 -9.79 10.96
CA VAL A 297 21.04 -10.88 9.98
C VAL A 297 22.46 -11.45 9.95
N ASN A 298 23.49 -10.61 10.03
CA ASN A 298 24.88 -11.07 10.09
C ASN A 298 25.17 -11.85 11.37
N ALA A 299 24.60 -11.44 12.51
CA ALA A 299 24.72 -12.18 13.75
C ALA A 299 24.02 -13.55 13.68
N CYS A 300 22.83 -13.62 13.08
CA CYS A 300 22.13 -14.89 12.81
C CYS A 300 22.97 -15.81 11.92
N ALA A 301 23.48 -15.31 10.79
CA ALA A 301 24.29 -16.09 9.88
C ALA A 301 25.56 -16.66 10.55
N LYS A 302 26.19 -15.90 11.46
CA LYS A 302 27.33 -16.38 12.24
C LYS A 302 26.92 -17.51 13.20
N ARG A 303 25.81 -17.35 13.93
CA ARG A 303 25.28 -18.38 14.85
C ARG A 303 24.88 -19.64 14.11
N GLU A 304 24.17 -19.53 12.99
CA GLU A 304 23.78 -20.65 12.14
C GLU A 304 24.99 -21.49 11.71
N LEU A 305 26.08 -20.83 11.30
CA LEU A 305 27.33 -21.50 10.96
C LEU A 305 27.95 -22.21 12.18
N GLU A 306 27.98 -21.55 13.33
CA GLU A 306 28.45 -22.13 14.57
C GLU A 306 27.62 -23.37 14.99
N TYR A 307 26.29 -23.31 14.87
CA TYR A 307 25.40 -24.44 15.17
C TYR A 307 25.63 -25.61 14.22
N MET A 308 25.79 -25.36 12.92
CA MET A 308 26.12 -26.43 11.96
C MET A 308 27.46 -27.08 12.29
N ASN A 309 28.48 -26.29 12.64
CA ASN A 309 29.79 -26.81 13.02
C ASN A 309 29.73 -27.62 14.32
N ARG A 310 28.97 -27.18 15.32
CA ARG A 310 28.78 -27.92 16.58
C ARG A 310 27.98 -29.20 16.35
N ALA A 311 26.86 -29.12 15.63
CA ALA A 311 26.03 -30.28 15.32
C ALA A 311 26.77 -31.36 14.53
N ASN A 312 27.76 -31.01 13.70
CA ASN A 312 28.61 -31.99 13.01
C ASN A 312 29.71 -32.59 13.90
N ARG A 313 30.00 -31.98 15.06
CA ARG A 313 30.93 -32.55 16.05
C ARG A 313 30.20 -33.48 17.01
N ILE A 314 28.93 -33.21 17.29
CA ILE A 314 28.09 -33.98 18.21
C ILE A 314 27.41 -35.16 17.50
N PHE A 315 27.08 -35.02 16.21
CA PHE A 315 26.36 -36.00 15.37
C PHE A 315 27.05 -36.22 14.03
#